data_AF-A0A5C5XA46-F1
#
_entry.id   AF-A0A5C5XA46-F1
#
_cell.length_a   1.000
_cell.length_b   1.000
_cell.length_c   1.000
_cell.angle_alpha   90.00
_cell.angle_beta   90.00
_cell.angle_gamma   90.00
#
_symmetry.space_group_name_H-M   'P 1'
#
loop_
_entity.id
_entity.type
_entity.pdbx_description
1 polymer ?
#
loop_
_entity_poly.entity_id
_entity_poly.type
_entity_poly.pdbx_seq_one_letter_code
_entity_poly.pdbx_strand_id
1 'polypeptide(L)'
;MRQKILAMIVFWMMSNTAVLAEVQQYSIPEFVANKDQWNGLVGESLRIEGRYSSFSPSSMRFQKCDLSFQLPAGTPRPLGRSRNLEVTGQLIREQNELKFQVDSLQTRPADLEQIQLSRALLPKNDATPWYELGMTATNRAKFYDDEILKLIGEELLVEGIRIERSRQKQPTVAFLNDLSAKAAKLGVSKSLYLSLKHESLREQFEQGDILPDFDYEKFLKELESALPGSQVPLTSLKGDVFEAYRKQPRETFAKANAHAQQQLSRLFHLEVLRAQIQSKLATGGSNGDLLAKQYELLAPDDPEYAEELRAAALMFRTKNILTSTRTELLAVADQYRDQGDVEMAETALTRWLNHRVQQLDRAGPSDYLQTALDFDSWLKKRERAEEILLSGIQKYPDDAALLALLKRWDFAKNGDQWVSKSDLPMSKPNEIEQAIQTGRVVAGMSRAQVASTLGAPKTVTRIASQKENLLIWNYPDVKLAVRFEQRRERNDYVVVNVGPLPR
;
A
#
# COMPACT_ATOMS: atom_id res chain seq x y z
N MET A 1 41.77 -34.00 -3.97
CA MET A 1 42.14 -35.40 -4.29
C MET A 1 41.21 -36.30 -3.50
N ARG A 2 40.17 -36.88 -4.11
CA ARG A 2 40.12 -38.26 -4.67
C ARG A 2 40.56 -39.28 -3.58
N GLN A 3 39.75 -40.19 -3.05
CA GLN A 3 38.61 -40.98 -3.58
C GLN A 3 37.62 -41.28 -2.44
N LYS A 4 36.31 -41.28 -2.73
CA LYS A 4 35.29 -41.90 -1.88
C LYS A 4 34.83 -43.20 -2.54
N ILE A 5 34.80 -44.22 -1.71
CA ILE A 5 34.46 -45.63 -1.92
C ILE A 5 32.97 -45.74 -2.24
N LEU A 6 32.62 -46.40 -3.34
CA LEU A 6 31.27 -46.92 -3.60
C LEU A 6 31.29 -48.42 -3.26
N ALA A 7 30.55 -48.79 -2.22
CA ALA A 7 30.36 -50.17 -1.80
C ALA A 7 29.32 -50.85 -2.71
N MET A 8 29.73 -51.93 -3.38
CA MET A 8 28.85 -52.83 -4.11
C MET A 8 28.62 -54.06 -3.23
N ILE A 9 27.37 -54.27 -2.82
CA ILE A 9 26.95 -55.46 -2.06
C ILE A 9 26.87 -56.63 -3.05
N VAL A 10 27.78 -57.59 -2.91
CA VAL A 10 27.80 -58.83 -3.67
C VAL A 10 27.09 -59.90 -2.83
N PHE A 11 25.93 -60.37 -3.31
CA PHE A 11 25.25 -61.55 -2.77
C PHE A 11 25.78 -62.78 -3.53
N TRP A 12 26.61 -63.58 -2.86
CA TRP A 12 27.19 -64.80 -3.41
C TRP A 12 26.26 -66.00 -3.12
N MET A 13 25.54 -66.49 -4.13
CA MET A 13 25.06 -67.86 -4.17
C MET A 13 25.80 -68.58 -5.30
N MET A 14 26.61 -69.56 -4.91
CA MET A 14 27.37 -70.40 -5.83
C MET A 14 26.42 -71.23 -6.70
N SER A 15 26.36 -70.89 -7.98
CA SER A 15 25.85 -71.74 -9.05
C SER A 15 26.91 -71.71 -10.15
N ASN A 16 27.37 -72.88 -10.59
CA ASN A 16 28.24 -73.02 -11.76
C ASN A 16 27.57 -72.34 -12.95
N THR A 17 27.97 -71.10 -13.21
CA THR A 17 27.60 -70.34 -14.39
C THR A 17 28.82 -70.36 -15.29
N ALA A 18 28.64 -70.94 -16.49
CA ALA A 18 29.53 -70.61 -17.59
C ALA A 18 29.62 -69.08 -17.62
N VAL A 19 30.85 -68.56 -17.60
CA VAL A 19 31.11 -67.14 -17.87
C VAL A 19 30.71 -66.91 -19.32
N LEU A 20 29.42 -66.68 -19.56
CA LEU A 20 28.96 -66.06 -20.78
C LEU A 20 29.65 -64.70 -20.80
N ALA A 21 30.57 -64.50 -21.75
CA ALA A 21 31.16 -63.20 -21.99
C ALA A 21 30.01 -62.18 -22.08
N GLU A 22 30.08 -61.15 -21.24
CA GLU A 22 29.06 -60.12 -21.17
C GLU A 22 29.06 -59.38 -22.52
N VAL A 23 28.04 -59.66 -23.35
CA VAL A 23 27.88 -59.02 -24.66
C VAL A 23 27.69 -57.53 -24.42
N GLN A 24 28.65 -56.71 -24.84
CA GLN A 24 28.58 -55.28 -24.64
C GLN A 24 27.39 -54.70 -25.41
N GLN A 25 26.53 -53.98 -24.69
CA GLN A 25 25.32 -53.38 -25.26
C GLN A 25 25.51 -51.89 -25.47
N TYR A 26 25.15 -51.41 -26.66
CA TYR A 26 25.19 -49.99 -27.03
C TYR A 26 23.88 -49.57 -27.69
N SER A 27 23.43 -48.36 -27.38
CA SER A 27 22.57 -47.61 -28.30
C SER A 27 23.39 -47.03 -29.45
N ILE A 28 22.80 -46.78 -30.61
CA ILE A 28 23.49 -46.09 -31.72
C ILE A 28 24.06 -44.73 -31.30
N PRO A 29 23.35 -43.88 -30.54
CA PRO A 29 23.94 -42.68 -29.96
C PRO A 29 25.23 -42.93 -29.18
N GLU A 30 25.26 -43.92 -28.27
CA GLU A 30 26.44 -44.26 -27.48
C GLU A 30 27.56 -44.87 -28.33
N PHE A 31 27.19 -45.75 -29.27
CA PHE A 31 28.12 -46.40 -30.17
C PHE A 31 28.84 -45.36 -31.04
N VAL A 32 28.10 -44.42 -31.64
CA VAL A 32 28.66 -43.34 -32.45
C VAL A 32 29.46 -42.35 -31.61
N ALA A 33 29.05 -42.06 -30.38
CA ALA A 33 29.81 -41.19 -29.47
C ALA A 33 31.21 -41.77 -29.15
N ASN A 34 31.38 -43.08 -29.24
CA ASN A 34 32.65 -43.78 -28.98
C ASN A 34 33.36 -44.24 -30.28
N LYS A 35 33.15 -43.52 -31.40
CA LYS A 35 33.70 -43.88 -32.73
C LYS A 35 35.22 -44.11 -32.73
N ASP A 36 35.96 -43.33 -31.95
CA ASP A 36 37.43 -43.44 -31.84
C ASP A 36 37.88 -44.78 -31.23
N GLN A 37 37.01 -45.46 -30.49
CA GLN A 37 37.29 -46.72 -29.83
C GLN A 37 36.91 -47.94 -30.69
N TRP A 38 36.23 -47.76 -31.83
CA TRP A 38 35.72 -48.87 -32.64
C TRP A 38 36.79 -49.85 -33.10
N ASN A 39 38.00 -49.37 -33.39
CA ASN A 39 39.11 -50.24 -33.79
C ASN A 39 39.51 -51.24 -32.70
N GLY A 40 39.34 -50.87 -31.42
CA GLY A 40 39.60 -51.75 -30.28
C GLY A 40 38.49 -52.75 -30.00
N LEU A 41 37.33 -52.61 -30.65
CA LEU A 41 36.16 -53.49 -30.50
C LEU A 41 36.05 -54.51 -31.65
N VAL A 42 37.04 -54.58 -32.54
CA VAL A 42 37.05 -55.52 -33.67
C VAL A 42 37.15 -56.96 -33.14
N GLY A 43 36.24 -57.83 -33.60
CA GLY A 43 36.13 -59.22 -33.15
C GLY A 43 35.37 -59.43 -31.83
N GLU A 44 35.02 -58.35 -31.12
CA GLU A 44 34.18 -58.43 -29.91
C GLU A 44 32.72 -58.62 -30.29
N SER A 45 31.97 -59.39 -29.47
CA SER A 45 30.53 -59.56 -29.63
C SER A 45 29.78 -58.38 -29.02
N LEU A 46 29.06 -57.65 -29.88
CA LEU A 46 28.35 -56.43 -29.55
C LEU A 46 26.85 -56.58 -29.81
N ARG A 47 26.04 -55.95 -28.96
CA ARG A 47 24.60 -55.76 -29.16
C ARG A 47 24.33 -54.27 -29.37
N ILE A 48 23.82 -53.90 -30.53
CA ILE A 48 23.59 -52.50 -30.91
C ILE A 48 22.12 -52.29 -31.23
N GLU A 49 21.49 -51.30 -30.61
CA GLU A 49 20.12 -50.87 -30.98
C GLU A 49 20.09 -49.47 -31.60
N GLY A 50 19.16 -49.22 -32.53
CA GLY A 50 18.87 -47.86 -32.98
C GLY A 50 17.78 -47.76 -34.06
N ARG A 51 17.54 -46.54 -34.53
CA ARG A 51 16.66 -46.28 -35.69
C ARG A 51 17.37 -46.60 -37.00
N TYR A 52 16.85 -47.50 -37.83
CA TYR A 52 17.43 -47.72 -39.15
C TYR A 52 17.00 -46.64 -40.16
N SER A 53 17.92 -46.27 -41.07
CA SER A 53 17.71 -45.30 -42.14
C SER A 53 17.48 -45.98 -43.49
N SER A 54 18.14 -47.12 -43.74
CA SER A 54 17.99 -47.91 -44.95
C SER A 54 18.13 -49.40 -44.65
N PHE A 55 17.41 -50.24 -45.40
CA PHE A 55 17.43 -51.69 -45.24
C PHE A 55 17.35 -52.38 -46.62
N SER A 56 18.21 -53.37 -46.84
CA SER A 56 18.22 -54.27 -47.99
C SER A 56 18.41 -55.73 -47.52
N PRO A 57 18.20 -56.75 -48.37
CA PRO A 57 18.33 -58.16 -47.95
C PRO A 57 19.73 -58.57 -47.46
N SER A 58 20.78 -57.82 -47.82
CA SER A 58 22.17 -58.12 -47.48
C SER A 58 22.83 -57.07 -46.60
N SER A 59 22.22 -55.90 -46.41
CA SER A 59 22.80 -54.83 -45.60
C SER A 59 21.77 -53.82 -45.10
N MET A 60 22.11 -53.13 -44.00
CA MET A 60 21.34 -52.01 -43.46
C MET A 60 22.26 -50.90 -42.93
N ARG A 61 21.66 -49.75 -42.64
CA ARG A 61 22.32 -48.63 -41.93
C ARG A 61 21.42 -48.08 -40.85
N PHE A 62 22.04 -47.67 -39.74
CA PHE A 62 21.36 -46.87 -38.73
C PHE A 62 21.40 -45.37 -39.07
N GLN A 63 20.40 -44.63 -38.63
CA GLN A 63 20.33 -43.19 -38.78
C GLN A 63 21.47 -42.53 -37.99
N LYS A 64 22.17 -41.57 -38.61
CA LYS A 64 23.34 -40.86 -38.05
C LYS A 64 24.49 -41.80 -37.63
N CYS A 65 24.61 -42.95 -38.29
CA CYS A 65 25.75 -43.86 -38.17
C CYS A 65 26.30 -44.18 -39.56
N ASP A 66 27.57 -43.90 -39.80
CA ASP A 66 28.21 -44.11 -41.11
C ASP A 66 28.55 -45.58 -41.38
N LEU A 67 28.50 -46.43 -40.36
CA LEU A 67 28.88 -47.83 -40.44
C LEU A 67 27.83 -48.65 -41.21
N SER A 68 28.29 -49.50 -42.14
CA SER A 68 27.44 -50.47 -42.82
C SER A 68 27.28 -51.74 -42.00
N PHE A 69 26.04 -52.21 -41.85
CA PHE A 69 25.70 -53.45 -41.15
C PHE A 69 25.37 -54.51 -42.18
N GLN A 70 26.22 -55.53 -42.31
CA GLN A 70 26.05 -56.64 -43.24
C GLN A 70 25.15 -57.70 -42.61
N LEU A 71 24.08 -58.07 -43.32
CA LEU A 71 23.07 -59.00 -42.83
C LEU A 71 23.33 -60.41 -43.38
N PRO A 72 22.97 -61.47 -42.62
CA PRO A 72 22.99 -62.83 -43.13
C PRO A 72 22.08 -62.96 -44.38
N ALA A 73 22.47 -63.85 -45.30
CA ALA A 73 21.68 -64.12 -46.49
C ALA A 73 20.26 -64.59 -46.11
N GLY A 74 19.24 -63.99 -46.74
CA GLY A 74 17.85 -64.33 -46.50
C GLY A 74 17.20 -63.64 -45.29
N THR A 75 17.86 -62.65 -44.68
CA THR A 75 17.27 -61.86 -43.59
C THR A 75 15.99 -61.15 -44.06
N PRO A 76 14.81 -61.44 -43.49
CA PRO A 76 13.58 -60.81 -43.90
C PRO A 76 13.58 -59.32 -43.50
N ARG A 77 12.92 -58.49 -44.30
CA ARG A 77 12.72 -57.09 -43.95
C ARG A 77 11.85 -56.99 -42.69
N PRO A 78 12.23 -56.17 -41.69
CA PRO A 78 11.42 -55.93 -40.50
C PRO A 78 10.01 -55.49 -40.90
N LEU A 79 8.99 -56.14 -40.33
CA LEU A 79 7.59 -55.82 -40.54
C LEU A 79 7.11 -54.83 -39.46
N GLY A 80 6.16 -53.96 -39.82
CA GLY A 80 5.54 -53.01 -38.89
C GLY A 80 5.98 -51.56 -39.07
N ARG A 81 5.54 -50.69 -38.15
CA ARG A 81 5.80 -49.24 -38.19
C ARG A 81 7.06 -48.81 -37.46
N SER A 82 7.60 -49.66 -36.57
CA SER A 82 8.81 -49.33 -35.83
C SER A 82 10.02 -49.29 -36.76
N ARG A 83 10.86 -48.27 -36.57
CA ARG A 83 12.19 -48.19 -37.19
C ARG A 83 13.30 -48.61 -36.24
N ASN A 84 12.98 -49.06 -35.03
CA ASN A 84 13.96 -49.47 -34.07
C ASN A 84 14.31 -50.95 -34.28
N LEU A 85 15.60 -51.22 -34.41
CA LEU A 85 16.15 -52.56 -34.53
C LEU A 85 17.24 -52.74 -33.49
N GLU A 86 17.34 -53.97 -32.99
CA GLU A 86 18.50 -54.45 -32.26
C GLU A 86 19.22 -55.48 -33.12
N VAL A 87 20.52 -55.34 -33.22
CA VAL A 87 21.41 -56.29 -33.91
C VAL A 87 22.44 -56.81 -32.93
N THR A 88 22.78 -58.09 -33.03
CA THR A 88 23.97 -58.65 -32.38
C THR A 88 24.94 -59.10 -33.44
N GLY A 89 26.23 -58.94 -33.20
CA GLY A 89 27.27 -59.30 -34.15
C GLY A 89 28.62 -58.73 -33.75
N GLN A 90 29.51 -58.55 -34.72
CA GLN A 90 30.88 -58.12 -34.46
C GLN A 90 31.33 -57.06 -35.45
N LEU A 91 32.23 -56.17 -34.99
CA LEU A 91 32.98 -55.31 -35.89
C LEU A 91 34.05 -56.12 -36.61
N ILE A 92 34.10 -55.99 -37.93
CA ILE A 92 35.11 -56.59 -38.80
C ILE A 92 35.81 -55.50 -39.61
N ARG A 93 37.04 -55.77 -40.00
CA ARG A 93 37.80 -54.92 -40.92
C ARG A 93 37.94 -55.62 -42.26
N GLU A 94 37.35 -55.06 -43.30
CA GLU A 94 37.36 -55.59 -44.66
C GLU A 94 37.83 -54.49 -45.63
N GLN A 95 38.86 -54.76 -46.43
CA GLN A 95 39.41 -53.81 -47.42
C GLN A 95 39.74 -52.43 -46.82
N ASN A 96 40.25 -52.41 -45.59
CA ASN A 96 40.58 -51.20 -44.82
C ASN A 96 39.36 -50.35 -44.37
N GLU A 97 38.14 -50.86 -44.51
CA GLU A 97 36.91 -50.26 -44.01
C GLU A 97 36.37 -51.07 -42.82
N LEU A 98 35.83 -50.39 -41.82
CA LEU A 98 35.10 -51.05 -40.73
C LEU A 98 33.67 -51.34 -41.19
N LYS A 99 33.21 -52.56 -40.93
CA LYS A 99 31.81 -52.98 -41.14
C LYS A 99 31.34 -53.74 -39.91
N PHE A 100 30.03 -53.76 -39.68
CA PHE A 100 29.42 -54.61 -38.66
C PHE A 100 28.86 -55.86 -39.32
N GLN A 101 29.36 -57.03 -38.97
CA GLN A 101 28.78 -58.29 -39.40
C GLN A 101 27.68 -58.68 -38.41
N VAL A 102 26.43 -58.70 -38.86
CA VAL A 102 25.26 -59.02 -38.04
C VAL A 102 25.07 -60.54 -37.99
N ASP A 103 24.95 -61.08 -36.79
CA ASP A 103 24.61 -62.48 -36.54
C ASP A 103 23.10 -62.66 -36.29
N SER A 104 22.49 -61.71 -35.58
CA SER A 104 21.05 -61.73 -35.30
C SER A 104 20.43 -60.33 -35.34
N LEU A 105 19.15 -60.28 -35.69
CA LEU A 105 18.39 -59.04 -35.83
C LEU A 105 17.01 -59.21 -35.20
N GLN A 106 16.61 -58.25 -34.38
CA GLN A 106 15.31 -58.21 -33.71
C GLN A 106 14.64 -56.84 -33.88
N THR A 107 13.33 -56.84 -34.10
CA THR A 107 12.55 -55.59 -34.11
C THR A 107 12.27 -55.15 -32.69
N ARG A 108 12.49 -53.86 -32.40
CA ARG A 108 12.19 -53.25 -31.10
C ARG A 108 10.98 -52.30 -31.22
N PRO A 109 10.23 -52.05 -30.13
CA PRO A 109 9.22 -51.00 -30.09
C PRO A 109 9.78 -49.65 -30.53
N ALA A 110 8.92 -48.77 -31.04
CA ALA A 110 9.33 -47.39 -31.34
C ALA A 110 9.71 -46.65 -30.04
N ASP A 111 10.60 -45.65 -30.13
CA ASP A 111 11.08 -44.94 -28.93
C ASP A 111 9.96 -44.40 -28.05
N LEU A 112 8.91 -43.85 -28.69
CA LEU A 112 7.73 -43.35 -28.00
C LEU A 112 7.00 -44.45 -27.22
N GLU A 113 6.82 -45.61 -27.85
CA GLU A 113 6.15 -46.77 -27.24
C GLU A 113 6.98 -47.33 -26.08
N GLN A 114 8.30 -47.45 -26.27
CA GLN A 114 9.22 -47.90 -25.21
C GLN A 114 9.18 -46.96 -24.00
N ILE A 115 9.16 -45.64 -24.21
CA ILE A 115 9.06 -44.67 -23.12
C ILE A 115 7.70 -44.74 -22.44
N GLN A 116 6.60 -44.91 -23.18
CA GLN A 116 5.28 -45.06 -22.58
C GLN A 116 5.19 -46.31 -21.70
N LEU A 117 5.76 -47.44 -22.16
CA LEU A 117 5.84 -48.67 -21.39
C LEU A 117 6.70 -48.48 -20.13
N SER A 118 7.89 -47.89 -20.25
CA SER A 118 8.76 -47.60 -19.10
C SER A 118 8.10 -46.64 -18.11
N ARG A 119 7.45 -45.57 -18.60
CA ARG A 119 6.73 -44.58 -17.78
C ARG A 119 5.64 -45.22 -16.92
N ALA A 120 4.93 -46.20 -17.46
CA ALA A 120 3.86 -46.90 -16.74
C ALA A 120 4.37 -47.72 -15.53
N LEU A 121 5.65 -48.09 -15.52
CA LEU A 121 6.29 -48.87 -14.46
C LEU A 121 7.01 -48.00 -13.43
N LEU A 122 7.10 -46.67 -13.63
CA LEU A 122 7.87 -45.81 -12.75
C LEU A 122 7.20 -45.63 -11.38
N PRO A 123 7.99 -45.65 -10.28
CA PRO A 123 7.48 -45.37 -8.95
C PRO A 123 7.04 -43.90 -8.83
N LYS A 124 5.91 -43.65 -8.14
CA LYS A 124 5.37 -42.28 -7.95
C LYS A 124 6.10 -41.47 -6.87
N ASN A 125 6.85 -42.15 -6.00
CA ASN A 125 7.55 -41.55 -4.85
C ASN A 125 9.08 -41.52 -5.03
N ASP A 126 9.59 -42.01 -6.17
CA ASP A 126 11.01 -41.94 -6.49
C ASP A 126 11.32 -41.18 -7.77
N ALA A 127 12.05 -40.08 -7.64
CA ALA A 127 12.37 -39.16 -8.72
C ALA A 127 13.51 -39.68 -9.62
N THR A 128 14.41 -40.52 -9.09
CA THR A 128 15.61 -40.97 -9.83
C THR A 128 15.26 -41.67 -11.15
N PRO A 129 14.34 -42.66 -11.17
CA PRO A 129 13.96 -43.34 -12.42
C PRO A 129 13.29 -42.40 -13.44
N TRP A 130 12.60 -41.35 -12.99
CA TRP A 130 12.01 -40.34 -13.89
C TRP A 130 13.09 -39.50 -14.56
N TYR A 131 14.12 -39.10 -13.82
CA TYR A 131 15.26 -38.40 -14.39
C TYR A 131 16.00 -39.25 -15.41
N GLU A 132 16.28 -40.52 -15.08
CA GLU A 132 16.98 -41.44 -15.98
C GLU A 132 16.23 -41.63 -17.30
N LEU A 133 14.91 -41.88 -17.23
CA LEU A 133 14.08 -42.03 -18.43
C LEU A 133 13.98 -40.71 -19.22
N GLY A 134 13.80 -39.58 -18.53
CA GLY A 134 13.72 -38.25 -19.15
C GLY A 134 15.02 -37.85 -19.84
N MET A 135 16.17 -38.10 -19.22
CA MET A 135 17.48 -37.86 -19.84
C MET A 135 17.71 -38.78 -21.04
N THR A 136 17.33 -40.06 -20.94
CA THR A 136 17.42 -41.00 -22.06
C THR A 136 16.59 -40.52 -23.25
N ALA A 137 15.34 -40.13 -23.00
CA ALA A 137 14.45 -39.57 -24.02
C ALA A 137 15.03 -38.28 -24.64
N THR A 138 15.49 -37.35 -23.81
CA THR A 138 16.07 -36.06 -24.26
C THR A 138 17.35 -36.26 -25.08
N ASN A 139 18.22 -37.18 -24.66
CA ASN A 139 19.46 -37.50 -25.39
C ASN A 139 19.16 -38.15 -26.74
N ARG A 140 18.22 -39.11 -26.78
CA ARG A 140 17.76 -39.71 -28.05
C ARG A 140 17.08 -38.69 -28.95
N ALA A 141 16.26 -37.81 -28.38
CA ALA A 141 15.59 -36.74 -29.11
C ALA A 141 16.59 -35.80 -29.77
N LYS A 142 17.60 -35.35 -29.02
CA LYS A 142 18.70 -34.53 -29.53
C LYS A 142 19.51 -35.27 -30.59
N PHE A 143 19.79 -36.56 -30.38
CA PHE A 143 20.54 -37.34 -31.36
C PHE A 143 19.75 -37.48 -32.66
N TYR A 144 18.44 -37.76 -32.63
CA TYR A 144 17.64 -38.01 -33.84
C TYR A 144 16.89 -36.78 -34.39
N ASP A 145 17.03 -35.61 -33.78
CA ASP A 145 16.26 -34.39 -34.06
C ASP A 145 14.73 -34.62 -33.95
N ASP A 146 14.30 -35.29 -32.86
CA ASP A 146 12.91 -35.69 -32.63
C ASP A 146 12.20 -34.79 -31.60
N GLU A 147 11.43 -33.82 -32.08
CA GLU A 147 10.75 -32.83 -31.23
C GLU A 147 9.67 -33.45 -30.31
N ILE A 148 8.99 -34.52 -30.73
CA ILE A 148 7.98 -35.17 -29.89
C ILE A 148 8.69 -35.86 -28.70
N LEU A 149 9.77 -36.58 -29.00
CA LEU A 149 10.56 -37.26 -27.99
C LEU A 149 11.21 -36.27 -27.00
N LYS A 150 11.61 -35.09 -27.49
CA LYS A 150 12.14 -34.00 -26.68
C LYS A 150 11.11 -33.49 -25.68
N LEU A 151 9.88 -33.18 -26.14
CA LEU A 151 8.80 -32.73 -25.26
C LEU A 151 8.50 -33.77 -24.16
N ILE A 152 8.46 -35.05 -24.51
CA ILE A 152 8.23 -36.13 -23.54
C ILE A 152 9.40 -36.25 -22.55
N GLY A 153 10.64 -36.13 -23.03
CA GLY A 153 11.82 -36.09 -22.17
C GLY A 153 11.73 -34.95 -21.15
N GLU A 154 11.37 -33.74 -21.61
CA GLU A 154 11.16 -32.58 -20.75
C GLU A 154 10.02 -32.80 -19.73
N GLU A 155 8.89 -33.39 -20.13
CA GLU A 155 7.79 -33.74 -19.22
C GLU A 155 8.22 -34.71 -18.12
N LEU A 156 9.02 -35.74 -18.45
CA LEU A 156 9.53 -36.71 -17.48
C LEU A 156 10.50 -36.06 -16.48
N LEU A 157 11.35 -35.15 -16.95
CA LEU A 157 12.25 -34.39 -16.09
C LEU A 157 11.47 -33.45 -15.15
N VAL A 158 10.42 -32.80 -15.66
CA VAL A 158 9.50 -31.98 -14.85
C VAL A 158 8.84 -32.82 -13.76
N GLU A 159 8.38 -34.02 -14.10
CA GLU A 159 7.75 -34.91 -13.11
C GLU A 159 8.74 -35.39 -12.05
N GLY A 160 9.98 -35.69 -12.43
CA GLY A 160 11.06 -35.97 -11.48
C GLY A 160 11.27 -34.83 -10.47
N ILE A 161 11.30 -33.57 -10.94
CA ILE A 161 11.41 -32.39 -10.08
C ILE A 161 10.20 -32.28 -9.13
N ARG A 162 8.98 -32.52 -9.63
CA ARG A 162 7.76 -32.47 -8.81
C ARG A 162 7.75 -33.54 -7.73
N ILE A 163 8.15 -34.77 -8.05
CA ILE A 163 8.27 -35.86 -7.10
C ILE A 163 9.30 -35.47 -6.02
N GLU A 164 10.48 -34.98 -6.42
CA GLU A 164 11.52 -34.55 -5.49
C GLU A 164 11.05 -33.43 -4.57
N ARG A 165 10.37 -32.40 -5.10
CA ARG A 165 9.74 -31.35 -4.30
C ARG A 165 8.76 -31.95 -3.29
N SER A 166 7.88 -32.84 -3.74
CA SER A 166 6.79 -33.41 -2.91
C SER A 166 7.28 -34.27 -1.74
N ARG A 167 8.54 -34.74 -1.76
CA ARG A 167 9.13 -35.51 -0.66
C ARG A 167 9.29 -34.69 0.62
N GLN A 168 9.40 -33.36 0.50
CA GLN A 168 9.49 -32.45 1.64
C GLN A 168 8.18 -31.67 1.77
N LYS A 169 7.41 -31.97 2.82
CA LYS A 169 6.17 -31.24 3.12
C LYS A 169 6.43 -29.78 3.50
N GLN A 170 7.55 -29.53 4.17
CA GLN A 170 8.05 -28.21 4.55
C GLN A 170 9.47 -28.07 3.99
N PRO A 171 9.61 -27.69 2.71
CA PRO A 171 10.91 -27.59 2.07
C PRO A 171 11.70 -26.41 2.65
N THR A 172 13.01 -26.59 2.85
CA THR A 172 13.88 -25.49 3.28
C THR A 172 14.26 -24.58 2.11
N VAL A 173 14.63 -23.33 2.41
CA VAL A 173 15.12 -22.36 1.39
C VAL A 173 16.28 -22.96 0.58
N ALA A 174 17.24 -23.61 1.24
CA ALA A 174 18.38 -24.25 0.60
C ALA A 174 17.94 -25.38 -0.35
N PHE A 175 17.03 -26.25 0.09
CA PHE A 175 16.50 -27.32 -0.75
C PHE A 175 15.79 -26.79 -2.01
N LEU A 176 14.96 -25.76 -1.88
CA LEU A 176 14.26 -25.16 -3.02
C LEU A 176 15.24 -24.49 -4.00
N ASN A 177 16.30 -23.87 -3.49
CA ASN A 177 17.35 -23.28 -4.31
C ASN A 177 18.14 -24.33 -5.09
N ASP A 178 18.52 -25.43 -4.44
CA ASP A 178 19.20 -26.56 -5.09
C ASP A 178 18.29 -27.21 -6.15
N LEU A 179 17.01 -27.40 -5.84
CA LEU A 179 16.05 -27.98 -6.78
C LEU A 179 15.79 -27.07 -7.98
N SER A 180 15.71 -25.75 -7.76
CA SER A 180 15.60 -24.76 -8.82
C SER A 180 16.85 -24.75 -9.72
N ALA A 181 18.05 -24.80 -9.13
CA ALA A 181 19.29 -24.88 -9.90
C ALA A 181 19.39 -26.18 -10.71
N LYS A 182 18.94 -27.30 -10.14
CA LYS A 182 18.82 -28.60 -10.83
C LYS A 182 17.85 -28.51 -12.01
N ALA A 183 16.66 -27.93 -11.81
CA ALA A 183 15.69 -27.69 -12.88
C ALA A 183 16.31 -26.88 -14.03
N ALA A 184 17.00 -25.76 -13.72
CA ALA A 184 17.68 -24.94 -14.73
C ALA A 184 18.75 -25.73 -15.49
N LYS A 185 19.57 -26.52 -14.80
CA LYS A 185 20.62 -27.36 -15.41
C LYS A 185 20.04 -28.45 -16.33
N LEU A 186 18.90 -29.01 -15.97
CA LEU A 186 18.19 -30.01 -16.77
C LEU A 186 17.44 -29.40 -17.97
N GLY A 187 17.41 -28.07 -18.10
CA GLY A 187 16.74 -27.39 -19.21
C GLY A 187 15.21 -27.53 -19.19
N VAL A 188 14.60 -27.82 -18.04
CA VAL A 188 13.13 -27.90 -17.92
C VAL A 188 12.51 -26.50 -18.07
N SER A 189 11.19 -26.46 -18.29
CA SER A 189 10.47 -25.21 -18.56
C SER A 189 10.79 -24.08 -17.57
N LYS A 190 10.98 -22.87 -18.10
CA LYS A 190 11.26 -21.66 -17.31
C LYS A 190 10.21 -21.41 -16.23
N SER A 191 8.95 -21.76 -16.49
CA SER A 191 7.85 -21.61 -15.53
C SER A 191 8.06 -22.44 -14.26
N LEU A 192 8.54 -23.69 -14.38
CA LEU A 192 8.84 -24.52 -13.21
C LEU A 192 10.01 -23.96 -12.41
N TYR A 193 11.08 -23.55 -13.10
CA TYR A 193 12.23 -22.90 -12.48
C TYR A 193 11.82 -21.67 -11.66
N LEU A 194 11.01 -20.78 -12.26
CA LEU A 194 10.52 -19.57 -11.58
C LEU A 194 9.61 -19.91 -10.41
N SER A 195 8.79 -20.96 -10.51
CA SER A 195 7.91 -21.39 -9.42
C SER A 195 8.70 -21.85 -8.20
N LEU A 196 9.78 -22.61 -8.40
CA LEU A 196 10.66 -23.04 -7.31
C LEU A 196 11.43 -21.86 -6.70
N LYS A 197 11.88 -20.90 -7.53
CA LYS A 197 12.51 -19.66 -7.01
C LYS A 197 11.52 -18.81 -6.22
N HIS A 198 10.31 -18.66 -6.72
CA HIS A 198 9.24 -17.95 -6.02
C HIS A 198 8.94 -18.58 -4.66
N GLU A 199 8.81 -19.92 -4.61
CA GLU A 199 8.59 -20.65 -3.37
C GLU A 199 9.76 -20.47 -2.38
N SER A 200 11.01 -20.52 -2.87
CA SER A 200 12.21 -20.31 -2.05
C SER A 200 12.26 -18.91 -1.43
N LEU A 201 12.00 -17.88 -2.23
CA LEU A 201 11.99 -16.49 -1.77
C LEU A 201 10.82 -16.23 -0.81
N ARG A 202 9.65 -16.83 -1.05
CA ARG A 202 8.52 -16.75 -0.12
C ARG A 202 8.87 -17.32 1.24
N GLU A 203 9.50 -18.50 1.26
CA GLU A 203 9.96 -19.12 2.50
C GLU A 203 10.99 -18.25 3.22
N GLN A 204 11.96 -17.69 2.49
CA GLN A 204 12.97 -16.78 3.04
C GLN A 204 12.36 -15.50 3.60
N PHE A 205 11.35 -14.92 2.93
CA PHE A 205 10.63 -13.74 3.41
C PHE A 205 9.82 -14.05 4.67
N GLU A 206 9.02 -15.12 4.67
CA GLU A 206 8.19 -15.51 5.82
C GLU A 206 9.04 -15.84 7.08
N GLN A 207 10.21 -16.44 6.89
CA GLN A 207 11.16 -16.71 7.99
C GLN A 207 11.94 -15.45 8.43
N GLY A 208 12.20 -14.54 7.49
CA GLY A 208 13.03 -13.37 7.70
C GLY A 208 12.27 -12.17 8.27
N ASP A 209 11.06 -11.90 7.79
CA ASP A 209 10.24 -10.72 8.11
C ASP A 209 9.93 -10.58 9.62
N ILE A 210 9.91 -11.71 10.34
CA ILE A 210 9.74 -11.74 11.80
C ILE A 210 10.99 -11.30 12.58
N LEU A 211 12.15 -11.18 11.92
CA LEU A 211 13.42 -10.80 12.54
C LEU A 211 13.59 -9.27 12.50
N PRO A 212 14.01 -8.63 13.62
CA PRO A 212 14.21 -7.18 13.66
C PRO A 212 15.24 -6.66 12.65
N ASP A 213 16.25 -7.48 12.33
CA ASP A 213 17.39 -7.10 11.47
C ASP A 213 17.26 -7.64 10.04
N PHE A 214 16.05 -7.94 9.58
CA PHE A 214 15.85 -8.41 8.20
C PHE A 214 16.25 -7.34 7.18
N ASP A 215 17.22 -7.67 6.33
CA ASP A 215 17.71 -6.77 5.29
C ASP A 215 16.78 -6.79 4.07
N TYR A 216 15.71 -6.00 4.14
CA TYR A 216 14.75 -5.84 3.05
C TYR A 216 15.38 -5.34 1.75
N GLU A 217 16.41 -4.48 1.82
CA GLU A 217 17.03 -3.93 0.61
C GLU A 217 17.80 -5.00 -0.17
N LYS A 218 18.55 -5.83 0.56
CA LYS A 218 19.22 -6.99 -0.04
C LYS A 218 18.20 -7.99 -0.59
N PHE A 219 17.12 -8.26 0.17
CA PHE A 219 16.10 -9.21 -0.26
C PHE A 219 15.33 -8.73 -1.50
N LEU A 220 14.95 -7.45 -1.57
CA LEU A 220 14.33 -6.87 -2.77
C LEU A 220 15.24 -7.01 -4.00
N LYS A 221 16.54 -6.72 -3.88
CA LYS A 221 17.51 -6.93 -4.98
C LYS A 221 17.59 -8.39 -5.43
N GLU A 222 17.54 -9.32 -4.49
CA GLU A 222 17.53 -10.76 -4.80
C GLU A 222 16.24 -11.16 -5.54
N LEU A 223 15.08 -10.70 -5.04
CA LEU A 223 13.78 -10.92 -5.67
C LEU A 223 13.74 -10.36 -7.09
N GLU A 224 14.25 -9.14 -7.29
CA GLU A 224 14.29 -8.46 -8.58
C GLU A 224 15.15 -9.20 -9.61
N SER A 225 16.28 -9.77 -9.17
CA SER A 225 17.16 -10.58 -10.02
C SER A 225 16.54 -11.94 -10.36
N ALA A 226 15.88 -12.58 -9.39
CA ALA A 226 15.37 -13.94 -9.53
C ALA A 226 14.02 -14.04 -10.25
N LEU A 227 13.15 -13.03 -10.11
CA LEU A 227 11.77 -13.06 -10.57
C LEU A 227 11.51 -11.94 -11.60
N PRO A 228 11.49 -12.27 -12.91
CA PRO A 228 11.16 -11.32 -13.95
C PRO A 228 9.77 -10.70 -13.76
N GLY A 229 9.64 -9.40 -14.00
CA GLY A 229 8.37 -8.67 -13.84
C GLY A 229 8.17 -8.02 -12.47
N SER A 230 8.98 -8.37 -11.47
CA SER A 230 8.92 -7.79 -10.11
C SER A 230 9.05 -6.27 -10.04
N GLN A 231 9.77 -5.65 -10.99
CA GLN A 231 9.94 -4.20 -11.08
C GLN A 231 8.96 -3.53 -12.05
N VAL A 232 8.11 -4.29 -12.75
CA VAL A 232 7.22 -3.75 -13.78
C VAL A 232 5.90 -3.34 -13.12
N PRO A 233 5.54 -2.04 -13.10
CA PRO A 233 4.29 -1.59 -12.50
C PRO A 233 3.07 -2.22 -13.17
N LEU A 234 2.06 -2.56 -12.36
CA LEU A 234 0.79 -3.09 -12.84
C LEU A 234 -0.20 -1.98 -13.16
N THR A 235 -1.08 -2.22 -14.13
CA THR A 235 -2.20 -1.32 -14.42
C THR A 235 -3.32 -1.43 -13.38
N SER A 236 -3.43 -2.59 -12.73
CA SER A 236 -4.40 -2.84 -11.66
C SER A 236 -3.89 -3.92 -10.72
N LEU A 237 -4.19 -3.77 -9.42
CA LEU A 237 -3.95 -4.78 -8.38
C LEU A 237 -5.20 -5.62 -8.06
N LYS A 238 -6.25 -5.52 -8.90
CA LYS A 238 -7.55 -6.19 -8.75
C LYS A 238 -7.73 -7.28 -9.81
N GLY A 239 -8.39 -8.37 -9.44
CA GLY A 239 -8.70 -9.50 -10.32
C GLY A 239 -8.54 -10.86 -9.66
N ASP A 240 -9.20 -11.87 -10.21
CA ASP A 240 -9.31 -13.21 -9.60
C ASP A 240 -7.96 -13.87 -9.34
N VAL A 241 -6.98 -13.66 -10.23
CA VAL A 241 -5.63 -14.23 -10.09
C VAL A 241 -4.87 -13.58 -8.92
N PHE A 242 -5.04 -12.28 -8.70
CA PHE A 242 -4.41 -11.59 -7.56
C PHE A 242 -5.07 -11.98 -6.23
N GLU A 243 -6.39 -12.11 -6.21
CA GLU A 243 -7.12 -12.60 -5.03
C GLU A 243 -6.77 -14.05 -4.69
N ALA A 244 -6.67 -14.92 -5.69
CA ALA A 244 -6.20 -16.29 -5.51
C ALA A 244 -4.77 -16.31 -4.97
N TYR A 245 -3.89 -15.46 -5.50
CA TYR A 245 -2.51 -15.37 -5.07
C TYR A 245 -2.36 -14.90 -3.63
N ARG A 246 -3.11 -13.87 -3.20
CA ARG A 246 -3.10 -13.40 -1.81
C ARG A 246 -3.50 -14.50 -0.83
N LYS A 247 -4.38 -15.42 -1.24
CA LYS A 247 -4.82 -16.56 -0.42
C LYS A 247 -3.85 -17.74 -0.46
N GLN A 248 -3.29 -18.04 -1.63
CA GLN A 248 -2.46 -19.21 -1.87
C GLN A 248 -1.30 -18.85 -2.82
N PRO A 249 -0.27 -18.13 -2.34
CA PRO A 249 0.73 -17.51 -3.22
C PRO A 249 1.56 -18.56 -3.98
N ARG A 250 2.04 -19.59 -3.27
CA ARG A 250 2.88 -20.66 -3.85
C ARG A 250 2.12 -21.46 -4.91
N GLU A 251 0.88 -21.87 -4.60
CA GLU A 251 0.06 -22.68 -5.52
C GLU A 251 -0.39 -21.89 -6.74
N THR A 252 -0.84 -20.65 -6.54
CA THR A 252 -1.30 -19.79 -7.63
C THR A 252 -0.16 -19.45 -8.58
N PHE A 253 1.03 -19.15 -8.06
CA PHE A 253 2.21 -18.88 -8.90
C PHE A 253 2.64 -20.10 -9.72
N ALA A 254 2.62 -21.29 -9.10
CA ALA A 254 3.00 -22.54 -9.77
C ALA A 254 2.05 -22.95 -10.90
N LYS A 255 0.77 -22.57 -10.82
CA LYS A 255 -0.25 -22.83 -11.85
C LYS A 255 -0.35 -21.71 -12.91
N ALA A 256 0.23 -20.55 -12.63
CA ALA A 256 0.15 -19.38 -13.51
C ALA A 256 0.96 -19.59 -14.80
N ASN A 257 0.45 -19.02 -15.90
CA ASN A 257 1.22 -18.93 -17.14
C ASN A 257 2.35 -17.88 -17.01
N ALA A 258 3.24 -17.81 -17.99
CA ALA A 258 4.41 -16.92 -17.94
C ALA A 258 4.06 -15.44 -17.74
N HIS A 259 2.97 -14.95 -18.34
CA HIS A 259 2.54 -13.55 -18.19
C HIS A 259 2.01 -13.29 -16.77
N ALA A 260 1.13 -14.16 -16.27
CA ALA A 260 0.61 -14.07 -14.91
C ALA A 260 1.72 -14.21 -13.87
N GLN A 261 2.71 -15.09 -14.08
CA GLN A 261 3.88 -15.20 -13.19
C GLN A 261 4.62 -13.86 -13.06
N GLN A 262 4.83 -13.12 -14.15
CA GLN A 262 5.44 -11.79 -14.09
C GLN A 262 4.62 -10.81 -13.25
N GLN A 263 3.30 -10.78 -13.44
CA GLN A 263 2.42 -9.91 -12.67
C GLN A 263 2.42 -10.27 -11.18
N LEU A 264 2.40 -11.57 -10.87
CA LEU A 264 2.48 -12.08 -9.50
C LEU A 264 3.84 -11.83 -8.85
N SER A 265 4.92 -11.77 -9.63
CA SER A 265 6.22 -11.33 -9.15
C SER A 265 6.22 -9.86 -8.74
N ARG A 266 5.53 -8.97 -9.47
CA ARG A 266 5.31 -7.58 -9.04
C ARG A 266 4.51 -7.51 -7.75
N LEU A 267 3.43 -8.31 -7.65
CA LEU A 267 2.62 -8.34 -6.44
C LEU A 267 3.42 -8.79 -5.20
N PHE A 268 4.33 -9.76 -5.34
CA PHE A 268 5.25 -10.14 -4.26
C PHE A 268 6.23 -9.00 -3.92
N HIS A 269 6.80 -8.34 -4.92
CA HIS A 269 7.69 -7.19 -4.69
C HIS A 269 7.00 -6.09 -3.87
N LEU A 270 5.75 -5.75 -4.22
CA LEU A 270 4.95 -4.77 -3.49
C LEU A 270 4.71 -5.18 -2.04
N GLU A 271 4.45 -6.45 -1.77
CA GLU A 271 4.25 -6.96 -0.41
C GLU A 271 5.52 -6.78 0.45
N VAL A 272 6.68 -7.14 -0.08
CA VAL A 272 7.98 -6.98 0.59
C VAL A 272 8.27 -5.49 0.81
N LEU A 273 7.98 -4.66 -0.19
CA LEU A 273 8.17 -3.21 -0.10
C LEU A 273 7.26 -2.59 0.98
N ARG A 274 6.00 -3.03 1.08
CA ARG A 274 5.08 -2.62 2.14
C ARG A 274 5.66 -2.99 3.52
N ALA A 275 6.16 -4.21 3.69
CA ALA A 275 6.80 -4.63 4.94
C ALA A 275 8.04 -3.79 5.28
N GLN A 276 8.87 -3.46 4.29
CA GLN A 276 10.00 -2.55 4.47
C GLN A 276 9.56 -1.15 4.92
N ILE A 277 8.51 -0.59 4.33
CA ILE A 277 8.01 0.73 4.72
C ILE A 277 7.38 0.67 6.12
N GLN A 278 6.63 -0.39 6.41
CA GLN A 278 6.01 -0.61 7.71
C GLN A 278 7.04 -0.71 8.84
N SER A 279 8.19 -1.37 8.61
CA SER A 279 9.26 -1.44 9.62
C SER A 279 9.94 -0.09 9.89
N LYS A 280 9.84 0.86 8.94
CA LYS A 280 10.32 2.25 9.07
C LYS A 280 9.26 3.20 9.65
N LEU A 281 8.02 2.76 9.81
CA LEU A 281 6.93 3.58 10.33
C LEU A 281 7.15 3.85 11.82
N ALA A 282 7.31 5.11 12.18
CA ALA A 282 7.49 5.53 13.56
C ALA A 282 6.25 5.19 14.39
N THR A 283 6.43 5.00 15.70
CA THR A 283 5.34 4.71 16.63
C THR A 283 4.20 5.72 16.49
N GLY A 284 3.01 5.22 16.19
CA GLY A 284 1.81 6.04 16.00
C GLY A 284 1.67 6.69 14.63
N GLY A 285 2.64 6.54 13.71
CA GLY A 285 2.54 6.97 12.30
C GLY A 285 3.03 8.39 12.00
N SER A 286 3.83 9.01 12.87
CA SER A 286 4.22 10.43 12.75
C SER A 286 4.98 10.78 11.47
N ASN A 287 5.74 9.84 10.90
CA ASN A 287 6.48 9.99 9.64
C ASN A 287 5.72 9.45 8.41
N GLY A 288 4.42 9.15 8.54
CA GLY A 288 3.62 8.52 7.48
C GLY A 288 3.60 9.30 6.16
N ASP A 289 3.51 10.64 6.18
CA ASP A 289 3.51 11.45 4.94
C ASP A 289 4.83 11.36 4.17
N LEU A 290 5.96 11.25 4.88
CA LEU A 290 7.28 11.10 4.27
C LEU A 290 7.40 9.70 3.62
N LEU A 291 6.95 8.68 4.34
CA LEU A 291 6.95 7.30 3.84
C LEU A 291 5.99 7.11 2.67
N ALA A 292 4.82 7.77 2.69
CA ALA A 292 3.87 7.76 1.57
C ALA A 292 4.51 8.28 0.29
N LYS A 293 5.18 9.44 0.35
CA LYS A 293 5.90 10.03 -0.79
C LYS A 293 7.01 9.12 -1.30
N GLN A 294 7.77 8.50 -0.39
CA GLN A 294 8.79 7.53 -0.77
C GLN A 294 8.16 6.31 -1.46
N TYR A 295 7.05 5.79 -0.92
CA TYR A 295 6.37 4.62 -1.43
C TYR A 295 5.79 4.86 -2.83
N GLU A 296 5.16 6.00 -3.09
CA GLU A 296 4.62 6.36 -4.41
C GLU A 296 5.66 6.35 -5.52
N LEU A 297 6.91 6.73 -5.21
CA LEU A 297 8.01 6.68 -6.18
C LEU A 297 8.42 5.24 -6.53
N LEU A 298 8.30 4.32 -5.57
CA LEU A 298 8.71 2.92 -5.71
C LEU A 298 7.55 2.01 -6.20
N ALA A 299 6.32 2.40 -5.91
CA ALA A 299 5.09 1.66 -6.15
C ALA A 299 3.96 2.58 -6.66
N PRO A 300 4.12 3.19 -7.86
CA PRO A 300 3.09 4.05 -8.44
C PRO A 300 1.79 3.30 -8.78
N ASP A 301 1.87 1.97 -8.88
CA ASP A 301 0.75 1.05 -9.12
C ASP A 301 -0.03 0.67 -7.85
N ASP A 302 0.39 1.16 -6.67
CA ASP A 302 -0.24 0.87 -5.38
C ASP A 302 -0.57 2.14 -4.56
N PRO A 303 -1.38 3.07 -5.10
CA PRO A 303 -1.69 4.33 -4.42
C PRO A 303 -2.47 4.13 -3.12
N GLU A 304 -3.22 3.02 -2.99
CA GLU A 304 -4.04 2.73 -1.82
C GLU A 304 -3.18 2.64 -0.54
N TYR A 305 -2.01 2.01 -0.59
CA TYR A 305 -1.11 1.92 0.58
C TYR A 305 -0.43 3.26 0.93
N ALA A 306 -0.15 4.11 -0.05
CA ALA A 306 0.34 5.47 0.22
C ALA A 306 -0.70 6.30 0.99
N GLU A 307 -1.98 6.15 0.65
CA GLU A 307 -3.08 6.79 1.39
C GLU A 307 -3.23 6.23 2.81
N GLU A 308 -3.02 4.94 3.03
CA GLU A 308 -3.00 4.35 4.39
C GLU A 308 -1.92 5.00 5.28
N LEU A 309 -0.73 5.24 4.72
CA LEU A 309 0.37 5.92 5.43
C LEU A 309 0.04 7.38 5.75
N ARG A 310 -0.59 8.11 4.82
CA ARG A 310 -1.09 9.48 5.06
C ARG A 310 -2.17 9.51 6.14
N ALA A 311 -3.08 8.54 6.11
CA ALA A 311 -4.12 8.41 7.13
C ALA A 311 -3.51 8.17 8.51
N ALA A 312 -2.47 7.32 8.62
CA ALA A 312 -1.76 7.10 9.87
C ALA A 312 -1.11 8.40 10.40
N ALA A 313 -0.50 9.21 9.52
CA ALA A 313 0.07 10.51 9.89
C ALA A 313 -0.99 11.52 10.35
N LEU A 314 -2.12 11.59 9.66
CA LEU A 314 -3.26 12.43 10.05
C LEU A 314 -3.81 12.01 11.42
N MET A 315 -3.97 10.71 11.66
CA MET A 315 -4.39 10.17 12.96
C MET A 315 -3.38 10.53 14.06
N PHE A 316 -2.07 10.43 13.79
CA PHE A 316 -1.04 10.84 14.74
C PHE A 316 -1.19 12.32 15.14
N ARG A 317 -1.29 13.21 14.14
CA ARG A 317 -1.47 14.65 14.38
C ARG A 317 -2.75 14.92 15.17
N THR A 318 -3.84 14.24 14.83
CA THR A 318 -5.14 14.38 15.52
C THR A 318 -5.07 13.93 16.98
N LYS A 319 -4.34 12.85 17.29
CA LYS A 319 -4.15 12.40 18.67
C LYS A 319 -3.33 13.39 19.51
N ASN A 320 -2.32 14.02 18.89
CA ASN A 320 -1.44 14.99 19.52
C ASN A 320 -1.91 16.45 19.36
N ILE A 321 -3.17 16.65 18.94
CA ILE A 321 -3.66 17.97 18.56
C ILE A 321 -3.51 18.99 19.68
N LEU A 322 -3.65 18.59 20.94
CA LEU A 322 -3.59 19.47 22.11
C LEU A 322 -2.25 20.22 22.27
N THR A 323 -1.16 19.63 21.79
CA THR A 323 0.17 20.25 21.82
C THR A 323 0.56 20.88 20.49
N SER A 324 -0.32 20.81 19.49
CA SER A 324 -0.06 21.36 18.16
C SER A 324 -0.15 22.88 18.15
N THR A 325 0.59 23.48 17.22
CA THR A 325 0.48 24.91 16.92
C THR A 325 -0.84 25.22 16.21
N ARG A 326 -1.22 26.50 16.19
CA ARG A 326 -2.39 26.99 15.45
C ARG A 326 -2.35 26.59 13.96
N THR A 327 -1.18 26.70 13.33
CA THR A 327 -1.00 26.36 11.91
C THR A 327 -1.16 24.87 11.66
N GLU A 328 -0.59 24.03 12.53
CA GLU A 328 -0.72 22.57 12.43
C GLU A 328 -2.17 22.11 12.63
N LEU A 329 -2.89 22.70 13.58
CA LEU A 329 -4.32 22.43 13.77
C LEU A 329 -5.13 22.76 12.51
N LEU A 330 -4.90 23.93 11.94
CA LEU A 330 -5.61 24.34 10.72
C LEU A 330 -5.31 23.40 9.56
N ALA A 331 -4.05 23.00 9.39
CA ALA A 331 -3.67 22.02 8.36
C ALA A 331 -4.38 20.66 8.57
N VAL A 332 -4.51 20.20 9.82
CA VAL A 332 -5.28 18.97 10.14
C VAL A 332 -6.76 19.14 9.80
N ALA A 333 -7.37 20.27 10.19
CA ALA A 333 -8.77 20.55 9.92
C ALA A 333 -9.07 20.68 8.41
N ASP A 334 -8.19 21.33 7.67
CA ASP A 334 -8.29 21.46 6.21
C ASP A 334 -8.14 20.08 5.53
N GLN A 335 -7.19 19.26 5.98
CA GLN A 335 -7.03 17.90 5.45
C GLN A 335 -8.30 17.04 5.65
N TYR A 336 -8.95 17.12 6.82
CA TYR A 336 -10.22 16.42 7.05
C TYR A 336 -11.35 16.95 6.14
N ARG A 337 -11.44 18.27 5.92
CA ARG A 337 -12.42 18.87 5.01
C ARG A 337 -12.20 18.43 3.56
N ASP A 338 -10.95 18.38 3.12
CA ASP A 338 -10.58 17.93 1.78
C ASP A 338 -10.95 16.45 1.56
N GLN A 339 -10.94 15.64 2.63
CA GLN A 339 -11.42 14.26 2.64
C GLN A 339 -12.95 14.12 2.81
N GLY A 340 -13.67 15.24 2.97
CA GLY A 340 -15.12 15.26 3.18
C GLY A 340 -15.57 15.02 4.63
N ASP A 341 -14.64 14.92 5.58
CA ASP A 341 -14.90 14.65 7.00
C ASP A 341 -14.98 15.95 7.81
N VAL A 342 -16.04 16.72 7.57
CA VAL A 342 -16.25 18.03 8.22
C VAL A 342 -16.42 17.90 9.74
N GLU A 343 -17.00 16.78 10.21
CA GLU A 343 -17.23 16.51 11.63
C GLU A 343 -15.89 16.33 12.39
N MET A 344 -14.95 15.56 11.82
CA MET A 344 -13.62 15.41 12.41
C MET A 344 -12.84 16.72 12.41
N ALA A 345 -12.98 17.55 11.37
CA ALA A 345 -12.39 18.88 11.35
C ALA A 345 -12.91 19.78 12.49
N GLU A 346 -14.23 19.83 12.72
CA GLU A 346 -14.83 20.60 13.82
C GLU A 346 -14.43 20.03 15.19
N THR A 347 -14.38 18.71 15.31
CA THR A 347 -13.98 18.02 16.54
C THR A 347 -12.54 18.35 16.92
N ALA A 348 -11.61 18.34 15.95
CA ALA A 348 -10.21 18.72 16.18
C ALA A 348 -10.08 20.18 16.66
N LEU A 349 -10.78 21.11 15.98
CA LEU A 349 -10.81 22.53 16.34
C LEU A 349 -11.38 22.76 17.74
N THR A 350 -12.52 22.13 18.05
CA THR A 350 -13.19 22.21 19.35
C THR A 350 -12.29 21.68 20.46
N ARG A 351 -11.66 20.51 20.26
CA ARG A 351 -10.79 19.89 21.26
C ARG A 351 -9.57 20.75 21.57
N TRP A 352 -8.93 21.32 20.55
CA TRP A 352 -7.78 22.23 20.74
C TRP A 352 -8.18 23.53 21.44
N LEU A 353 -9.25 24.18 20.98
CA LEU A 353 -9.71 25.44 21.56
C LEU A 353 -10.14 25.29 23.02
N ASN A 354 -10.85 24.21 23.36
CA ASN A 354 -11.22 23.92 24.74
C ASN A 354 -9.98 23.71 25.63
N HIS A 355 -8.93 23.08 25.12
CA HIS A 355 -7.68 22.96 25.86
C HIS A 355 -6.98 24.31 26.07
N ARG A 356 -7.00 25.21 25.07
CA ARG A 356 -6.48 26.57 25.26
C ARG A 356 -7.24 27.35 26.32
N VAL A 357 -8.57 27.22 26.36
CA VAL A 357 -9.40 27.85 27.40
C VAL A 357 -8.95 27.44 28.80
N GLN A 358 -8.61 26.16 29.01
CA GLN A 358 -8.10 25.67 30.30
C GLN A 358 -6.75 26.28 30.70
N GLN A 359 -5.98 26.83 29.76
CA GLN A 359 -4.68 27.46 30.01
C GLN A 359 -4.75 28.98 30.15
N LEU A 360 -5.91 29.61 29.89
CA LEU A 360 -6.07 31.06 29.88
C LEU A 360 -5.78 31.72 31.25
N ASP A 361 -5.95 31.00 32.36
CA ASP A 361 -5.65 31.50 33.70
C ASP A 361 -4.18 31.88 33.88
N ARG A 362 -3.28 31.27 33.10
CA ARG A 362 -1.83 31.56 33.11
C ARG A 362 -1.37 32.36 31.89
N ALA A 363 -2.28 32.70 30.99
CA ALA A 363 -2.01 33.36 29.72
C ALA A 363 -2.19 34.88 29.80
N GLY A 364 -1.71 35.61 28.78
CA GLY A 364 -1.81 37.08 28.69
C GLY A 364 -3.07 37.56 27.97
N PRO A 365 -3.33 38.89 27.90
CA PRO A 365 -4.53 39.45 27.27
C PRO A 365 -4.67 39.08 25.78
N SER A 366 -3.55 38.94 25.06
CA SER A 366 -3.54 38.50 23.66
C SER A 366 -4.10 37.08 23.47
N ASP A 367 -3.93 36.19 24.44
CA ASP A 367 -4.43 34.82 24.36
C ASP A 367 -5.95 34.76 24.51
N TYR A 368 -6.53 35.58 25.39
CA TYR A 368 -7.98 35.72 25.51
C TYR A 368 -8.58 36.25 24.20
N LEU A 369 -7.96 37.31 23.65
CA LEU A 369 -8.37 37.93 22.40
C LEU A 369 -8.36 36.90 21.25
N GLN A 370 -7.24 36.20 21.07
CA GLN A 370 -7.08 35.25 19.97
C GLN A 370 -8.01 34.05 20.13
N THR A 371 -8.15 33.52 21.34
CA THR A 371 -9.02 32.35 21.59
C THR A 371 -10.49 32.70 21.34
N ALA A 372 -10.96 33.86 21.78
CA ALA A 372 -12.31 34.34 21.48
C ALA A 372 -12.55 34.48 19.96
N LEU A 373 -11.61 35.12 19.24
CA LEU A 373 -11.69 35.24 17.78
C LEU A 373 -11.69 33.88 17.07
N ASP A 374 -10.90 32.91 17.53
CA ASP A 374 -10.85 31.58 16.94
C ASP A 374 -12.18 30.79 17.18
N PHE A 375 -12.82 30.90 18.36
CA PHE A 375 -14.15 30.32 18.59
C PHE A 375 -15.24 30.91 17.69
N ASP A 376 -15.25 32.24 17.52
CA ASP A 376 -16.20 32.95 16.67
C ASP A 376 -15.97 32.64 15.18
N SER A 377 -14.72 32.73 14.73
CA SER A 377 -14.38 32.58 13.32
C SER A 377 -14.43 31.12 12.83
N TRP A 378 -13.89 30.17 13.59
CA TRP A 378 -13.74 28.78 13.16
C TRP A 378 -14.93 27.90 13.50
N LEU A 379 -15.49 28.05 14.72
CA LEU A 379 -16.58 27.20 15.20
C LEU A 379 -17.95 27.89 15.13
N LYS A 380 -18.00 29.18 14.78
CA LYS A 380 -19.23 30.00 14.81
C LYS A 380 -19.93 29.99 16.18
N LYS A 381 -19.16 29.78 17.26
CA LYS A 381 -19.65 29.71 18.65
C LYS A 381 -19.50 31.07 19.32
N ARG A 382 -20.33 32.00 18.88
CA ARG A 382 -20.27 33.42 19.27
C ARG A 382 -20.42 33.65 20.77
N GLU A 383 -21.44 33.04 21.38
CA GLU A 383 -21.71 33.16 22.81
C GLU A 383 -20.50 32.73 23.66
N ARG A 384 -19.88 31.59 23.30
CA ARG A 384 -18.66 31.11 23.98
C ARG A 384 -17.48 32.05 23.80
N ALA A 385 -17.35 32.67 22.63
CA ALA A 385 -16.31 33.67 22.37
C ALA A 385 -16.50 34.92 23.24
N GLU A 386 -17.73 35.37 23.44
CA GLU A 386 -18.07 36.50 24.32
C GLU A 386 -17.76 36.21 25.78
N GLU A 387 -18.09 35.02 26.28
CA GLU A 387 -17.72 34.58 27.64
C GLU A 387 -16.21 34.65 27.88
N ILE A 388 -15.42 34.14 26.92
CA ILE A 388 -13.95 34.20 26.98
C ILE A 388 -13.46 35.65 26.98
N LEU A 389 -14.03 36.51 26.13
CA LEU A 389 -13.64 37.92 26.03
C LEU A 389 -13.95 38.70 27.32
N LEU A 390 -15.14 38.49 27.90
CA LEU A 390 -15.54 39.09 29.18
C LEU A 390 -14.63 38.63 30.33
N SER A 391 -14.27 37.35 30.35
CA SER A 391 -13.33 36.80 31.33
C SER A 391 -11.94 37.45 31.21
N GLY A 392 -11.49 37.70 29.97
CA GLY A 392 -10.25 38.42 29.70
C GLY A 392 -10.28 39.87 30.20
N ILE A 393 -11.38 40.59 29.97
CA ILE A 393 -11.58 41.97 30.46
C ILE A 393 -11.65 42.05 31.99
N GLN A 394 -12.27 41.06 32.64
CA GLN A 394 -12.28 41.00 34.09
C GLN A 394 -10.86 40.90 34.68
N LYS A 395 -9.96 40.17 33.99
CA LYS A 395 -8.56 39.99 34.42
C LYS A 395 -7.64 41.14 33.98
N TYR A 396 -7.90 41.72 32.81
CA TYR A 396 -7.10 42.78 32.19
C TYR A 396 -8.00 43.97 31.79
N PRO A 397 -8.53 44.74 32.76
CA PRO A 397 -9.59 45.73 32.53
C PRO A 397 -9.18 46.90 31.63
N ASP A 398 -7.88 47.21 31.58
CA ASP A 398 -7.34 48.35 30.84
C ASP A 398 -6.72 47.95 29.47
N ASP A 399 -6.81 46.68 29.07
CA ASP A 399 -6.25 46.23 27.78
C ASP A 399 -7.05 46.80 26.60
N ALA A 400 -6.39 47.63 25.80
CA ALA A 400 -7.03 48.35 24.70
C ALA A 400 -7.57 47.42 23.60
N ALA A 401 -6.91 46.28 23.34
CA ALA A 401 -7.29 45.37 22.27
C ALA A 401 -8.55 44.56 22.64
N LEU A 402 -8.62 44.06 23.88
CA LEU A 402 -9.81 43.40 24.41
C LEU A 402 -11.00 44.38 24.44
N LEU A 403 -10.79 45.62 24.91
CA LEU A 403 -11.85 46.64 24.96
C LEU A 403 -12.35 47.04 23.56
N ALA A 404 -11.45 47.15 22.59
CA ALA A 404 -11.80 47.44 21.20
C ALA A 404 -12.65 46.32 20.60
N LEU A 405 -12.28 45.05 20.83
CA LEU A 405 -13.07 43.92 20.35
C LEU A 405 -14.44 43.86 21.03
N LEU A 406 -14.49 44.06 22.35
CA LEU A 406 -15.73 44.01 23.12
C LEU A 406 -16.73 45.08 22.65
N LYS A 407 -16.26 46.30 22.36
CA LYS A 407 -17.08 47.36 21.76
C LYS A 407 -17.51 47.03 20.33
N ARG A 408 -16.63 46.42 19.52
CA ARG A 408 -16.97 45.95 18.16
C ARG A 408 -18.06 44.87 18.20
N TRP A 409 -18.14 44.15 19.30
CA TRP A 409 -19.12 43.11 19.57
C TRP A 409 -20.39 43.64 20.27
N ASP A 410 -20.61 44.96 20.21
CA ASP A 410 -21.80 45.64 20.74
C ASP A 410 -22.05 45.50 22.24
N PHE A 411 -21.00 45.31 23.03
CA PHE A 411 -21.08 45.47 24.48
C PHE A 411 -20.89 46.93 24.89
N ALA A 412 -21.53 47.31 25.99
CA ALA A 412 -21.35 48.60 26.63
C ALA A 412 -21.22 48.43 28.16
N LYS A 413 -20.63 49.43 28.81
CA LYS A 413 -20.48 49.45 30.26
C LYS A 413 -21.78 49.95 30.89
N ASN A 414 -22.38 49.15 31.78
CA ASN A 414 -23.52 49.51 32.62
C ASN A 414 -23.09 49.42 34.09
N GLY A 415 -22.84 50.57 34.73
CA GLY A 415 -22.18 50.61 36.04
C GLY A 415 -20.77 50.02 35.96
N ASP A 416 -20.49 48.98 36.76
CA ASP A 416 -19.20 48.27 36.77
C ASP A 416 -19.18 47.00 35.91
N GLN A 417 -20.29 46.66 35.24
CA GLN A 417 -20.40 45.45 34.43
C GLN A 417 -20.46 45.77 32.94
N TRP A 418 -19.85 44.91 32.14
CA TRP A 418 -20.01 44.92 30.69
C TRP A 418 -21.22 44.05 30.32
N VAL A 419 -22.18 44.65 29.63
CA VAL A 419 -23.41 43.97 29.17
C VAL A 419 -23.59 44.19 27.68
N SER A 420 -24.25 43.26 27.00
CA SER A 420 -24.65 43.47 25.61
C SER A 420 -25.54 44.70 25.52
N LYS A 421 -25.39 45.52 24.48
CA LYS A 421 -26.25 46.69 24.26
C LYS A 421 -27.72 46.32 24.12
N SER A 422 -28.04 45.10 23.66
CA SER A 422 -29.42 44.60 23.60
C SER A 422 -30.06 44.46 24.97
N ASP A 423 -29.24 44.24 26.00
CA ASP A 423 -29.67 43.95 27.38
C ASP A 423 -29.61 45.19 28.28
N LEU A 424 -29.17 46.33 27.73
CA LEU A 424 -29.26 47.60 28.44
C LEU A 424 -30.74 47.93 28.68
N PRO A 425 -31.15 48.22 29.93
CA PRO A 425 -32.50 48.65 30.19
C PRO A 425 -32.77 49.89 29.35
N MET A 426 -33.79 49.83 28.48
CA MET A 426 -34.30 51.02 27.78
C MET A 426 -34.51 52.10 28.83
N SER A 427 -33.69 53.15 28.80
CA SER A 427 -33.81 54.25 29.75
C SER A 427 -35.23 54.79 29.63
N LYS A 428 -36.00 54.78 30.74
CA LYS A 428 -37.38 55.30 30.76
C LYS A 428 -37.37 56.73 30.17
N PRO A 429 -38.32 57.10 29.31
CA PRO A 429 -38.37 58.45 28.74
C PRO A 429 -38.36 59.51 29.84
N ASN A 430 -37.50 60.51 29.71
CA ASN A 430 -37.42 61.64 30.63
C ASN A 430 -38.76 62.41 30.58
N GLU A 431 -39.41 62.63 31.73
CA GLU A 431 -40.70 63.33 31.82
C GLU A 431 -40.66 64.72 31.15
N ILE A 432 -39.48 65.37 31.14
CA ILE A 432 -39.22 66.63 30.45
C ILE A 432 -39.31 66.48 28.92
N GLU A 433 -38.82 65.38 28.34
CA GLU A 433 -38.89 65.14 26.88
C GLU A 433 -40.31 64.85 26.42
N GLN A 434 -41.07 64.06 27.18
CA GLN A 434 -42.50 63.84 26.91
C GLN A 434 -43.29 65.14 27.04
N ALA A 435 -42.97 65.99 28.02
CA ALA A 435 -43.63 67.26 28.20
C ALA A 435 -43.35 68.23 27.03
N ILE A 436 -42.11 68.30 26.52
CA ILE A 436 -41.77 69.09 25.32
C ILE A 436 -42.55 68.59 24.09
N GLN A 437 -42.59 67.28 23.85
CA GLN A 437 -43.32 66.69 22.71
C GLN A 437 -44.84 66.92 22.79
N THR A 438 -45.39 66.95 24.01
CA THR A 438 -46.84 67.14 24.23
C THR A 438 -47.24 68.61 24.47
N GLY A 439 -46.32 69.56 24.29
CA GLY A 439 -46.61 70.99 24.45
C GLY A 439 -46.88 71.42 25.91
N ARG A 440 -46.44 70.62 26.89
CA ARG A 440 -46.66 70.86 28.33
C ARG A 440 -45.37 71.33 28.99
N VAL A 441 -45.50 72.25 29.94
CA VAL A 441 -44.37 72.69 30.77
C VAL A 441 -44.48 72.04 32.15
N VAL A 442 -43.40 71.40 32.59
CA VAL A 442 -43.31 70.75 33.91
C VAL A 442 -42.16 71.33 34.74
N ALA A 443 -42.19 71.10 36.05
CA ALA A 443 -41.13 71.53 36.96
C ALA A 443 -39.77 70.91 36.55
N GLY A 444 -38.70 71.68 36.66
CA GLY A 444 -37.35 71.28 36.28
C GLY A 444 -36.94 71.66 34.86
N MET A 445 -37.87 72.06 33.97
CA MET A 445 -37.52 72.56 32.64
C MET A 445 -36.64 73.83 32.70
N SER A 446 -35.69 73.95 31.80
CA SER A 446 -34.91 75.17 31.60
C SER A 446 -35.69 76.22 30.81
N ARG A 447 -35.25 77.48 30.86
CA ARG A 447 -35.85 78.57 30.04
C ARG A 447 -35.86 78.26 28.55
N ALA A 448 -34.81 77.62 28.04
CA ALA A 448 -34.72 77.24 26.63
C ALA A 448 -35.76 76.16 26.28
N GLN A 449 -35.96 75.19 27.17
CA GLN A 449 -36.97 74.13 27.00
C GLN A 449 -38.41 74.67 27.07
N VAL A 450 -38.66 75.65 27.95
CA VAL A 450 -39.97 76.32 27.97
C VAL A 450 -40.20 77.14 26.71
N ALA A 451 -39.18 77.87 26.24
CA ALA A 451 -39.27 78.67 25.02
C ALA A 451 -39.45 77.80 23.76
N SER A 452 -38.86 76.61 23.70
CA SER A 452 -39.11 75.66 22.61
C SER A 452 -40.51 75.04 22.67
N THR A 453 -41.11 74.95 23.87
CA THR A 453 -42.42 74.33 24.08
C THR A 453 -43.58 75.32 23.87
N LEU A 454 -43.46 76.55 24.37
CA LEU A 454 -44.53 77.56 24.35
C LEU A 454 -44.22 78.79 23.47
N GLY A 455 -43.03 78.88 22.88
CA GLY A 455 -42.55 80.06 22.17
C GLY A 455 -41.99 81.14 23.10
N ALA A 456 -41.80 82.35 22.59
CA ALA A 456 -41.32 83.48 23.39
C ALA A 456 -42.45 84.03 24.31
N PRO A 457 -42.15 84.37 25.58
CA PRO A 457 -43.15 84.93 26.49
C PRO A 457 -43.59 86.33 26.05
N LYS A 458 -44.84 86.70 26.32
CA LYS A 458 -45.34 88.06 26.02
C LYS A 458 -44.83 89.08 27.03
N THR A 459 -44.74 88.70 28.30
CA THR A 459 -44.17 89.55 29.35
C THR A 459 -43.25 88.75 30.24
N VAL A 460 -42.14 89.39 30.63
CA VAL A 460 -41.14 88.83 31.53
C VAL A 460 -41.02 89.72 32.75
N THR A 461 -41.29 89.17 33.93
CA THR A 461 -41.12 89.87 35.21
C THR A 461 -39.95 89.25 35.95
N ARG A 462 -38.97 90.06 36.35
CA ARG A 462 -37.85 89.63 37.19
C ARG A 462 -38.00 90.24 38.57
N ILE A 463 -37.93 89.39 39.59
CA ILE A 463 -37.97 89.79 41.00
C ILE A 463 -36.64 89.37 41.61
N ALA A 464 -35.84 90.35 42.03
CA ALA A 464 -34.60 90.12 42.75
C ALA A 464 -34.80 90.55 44.21
N SER A 465 -34.61 89.63 45.15
CA SER A 465 -34.64 89.88 46.60
C SER A 465 -33.36 89.35 47.24
N GLN A 466 -33.08 89.75 48.50
CA GLN A 466 -31.91 89.24 49.23
C GLN A 466 -31.91 87.71 49.41
N LYS A 467 -33.05 87.03 49.26
CA LYS A 467 -33.17 85.58 49.48
C LYS A 467 -33.35 84.77 48.18
N GLU A 468 -34.04 85.32 47.18
CA GLU A 468 -34.42 84.61 45.95
C GLU A 468 -34.36 85.52 44.71
N ASN A 469 -33.92 84.94 43.58
CA ASN A 469 -34.03 85.51 42.24
C ASN A 469 -35.06 84.71 41.44
N LEU A 470 -36.19 85.35 41.17
CA LEU A 470 -37.32 84.75 40.46
C LEU A 470 -37.50 85.40 39.10
N LEU A 471 -37.90 84.58 38.14
CA LEU A 471 -38.29 85.01 36.81
C LEU A 471 -39.68 84.46 36.52
N ILE A 472 -40.62 85.31 36.12
CA ILE A 472 -41.98 84.90 35.77
C ILE A 472 -42.20 85.22 34.31
N TRP A 473 -42.56 84.21 33.53
CA TRP A 473 -42.91 84.32 32.11
C TRP A 473 -44.41 84.11 31.95
N ASN A 474 -45.08 85.08 31.35
CA ASN A 474 -46.51 85.01 31.12
C ASN A 474 -46.80 84.72 29.64
N TYR A 475 -47.72 83.78 29.42
CA TYR A 475 -48.21 83.36 28.12
C TYR A 475 -49.74 83.52 28.09
N PRO A 476 -50.25 84.73 27.74
CA PRO A 476 -51.68 85.03 27.59
C PRO A 476 -52.41 84.05 26.67
N ASP A 477 -51.77 83.70 25.56
CA ASP A 477 -52.35 82.86 24.50
C ASP A 477 -52.74 81.45 25.00
N VAL A 478 -51.99 80.93 25.98
CA VAL A 478 -52.27 79.64 26.63
C VAL A 478 -52.73 79.79 28.10
N LYS A 479 -52.98 81.01 28.56
CA LYS A 479 -53.41 81.37 29.92
C LYS A 479 -52.51 80.85 31.06
N LEU A 480 -51.20 80.80 30.83
CA LEU A 480 -50.22 80.27 31.79
C LEU A 480 -49.20 81.32 32.26
N ALA A 481 -48.83 81.23 33.54
CA ALA A 481 -47.66 81.87 34.14
C ALA A 481 -46.65 80.78 34.54
N VAL A 482 -45.43 80.87 34.03
CA VAL A 482 -44.33 79.96 34.34
C VAL A 482 -43.35 80.68 35.26
N ARG A 483 -43.21 80.18 36.50
CA ARG A 483 -42.28 80.70 37.49
C ARG A 483 -40.99 79.89 37.46
N PHE A 484 -39.88 80.60 37.26
CA PHE A 484 -38.55 80.06 37.37
C PHE A 484 -37.85 80.60 38.62
N GLU A 485 -36.99 79.75 39.19
CA GLU A 485 -36.08 80.12 40.26
C GLU A 485 -34.64 79.89 39.81
N GLN A 486 -33.76 80.82 40.18
CA GLN A 486 -32.34 80.71 39.87
C GLN A 486 -31.66 79.71 40.82
N ARG A 487 -31.08 78.64 40.27
CA ARG A 487 -30.24 77.73 41.05
C ARG A 487 -28.91 78.41 41.37
N ARG A 488 -28.61 78.55 42.68
CA ARG A 488 -27.40 79.21 43.19
C ARG A 488 -26.10 78.62 42.65
N GLU A 489 -26.09 77.34 42.27
CA GLU A 489 -24.87 76.64 41.84
C GLU A 489 -24.55 76.74 40.34
N ARG A 490 -25.53 77.03 39.48
CA ARG A 490 -25.35 76.98 38.00
C ARG A 490 -25.71 78.25 37.25
N ASN A 491 -26.10 79.30 37.98
CA ASN A 491 -26.57 80.58 37.42
C ASN A 491 -27.75 80.42 36.42
N ASP A 492 -28.44 79.28 36.48
CA ASP A 492 -29.51 78.87 35.58
C ASP A 492 -30.88 78.94 36.25
N TYR A 493 -31.90 79.25 35.46
CA TYR A 493 -33.29 79.33 35.88
C TYR A 493 -34.03 78.05 35.48
N VAL A 494 -34.66 77.39 36.46
CA VAL A 494 -35.50 76.20 36.24
C VAL A 494 -36.93 76.48 36.64
N VAL A 495 -37.89 75.88 35.95
CA VAL A 495 -39.30 75.97 36.30
C VAL A 495 -39.51 75.34 37.68
N VAL A 496 -40.07 76.12 38.60
CA VAL A 496 -40.47 75.65 39.92
C VAL A 496 -41.98 75.55 40.05
N ASN A 497 -42.73 76.32 39.26
CA ASN A 497 -44.19 76.29 39.28
C ASN A 497 -44.76 76.74 37.92
N VAL A 498 -45.86 76.13 37.50
CA VAL A 498 -46.69 76.54 36.37
C VAL A 498 -48.10 76.75 36.89
N GLY A 499 -48.62 77.97 36.80
CA GLY A 499 -49.94 78.35 37.31
C GLY A 499 -50.77 79.11 36.28
N PRO A 500 -52.06 79.35 36.55
CA PRO A 500 -52.87 80.24 35.74
C PRO A 500 -52.33 81.68 35.81
N LEU A 501 -52.56 82.48 34.78
CA LEU A 501 -52.23 83.91 34.83
C LEU A 501 -52.94 84.60 36.00
N PRO A 502 -52.23 85.47 36.75
CA PRO A 502 -52.88 86.30 37.76
C PRO A 502 -53.93 87.20 37.07
N ARG A 503 -55.12 87.29 37.68
CA ARG A 503 -56.27 88.06 37.16
C ARG A 503 -56.02 89.56 37.18
#